data_AF-A0A1W9PLG1-F1
#
_entry.id   AF-A0A1W9PLG1-F1
#
_cell.length_a   1.000
_cell.length_b   1.000
_cell.length_c   1.000
_cell.angle_alpha   90.00
_cell.angle_beta   90.00
_cell.angle_gamma   90.00
#
_symmetry.space_group_name_H-M   'P 1'
#
loop_
_entity.id
_entity.type
_entity.pdbx_description
1 polymer ?
#
loop_
_entity_poly.entity_id
_entity_poly.type
_entity_poly.pdbx_seq_one_letter_code
_entity_poly.pdbx_strand_id
1 'polypeptide(L)' 'MQVVNYTSARNNLKSFIDNVCDNNEEIIIATKND' A
#
# COMPACT_ATOMS: atom_id res chain seq x y z
N MET A 1 9.66 4.27 -1.36
CA MET A 1 8.40 4.62 -2.04
C MET A 1 7.95 3.45 -2.91
N GLN A 2 7.02 2.65 -2.40
CA GLN A 2 6.50 1.46 -3.06
C GLN A 2 5.16 1.78 -3.76
N VAL A 3 4.91 1.19 -4.94
CA VAL A 3 3.62 1.29 -5.63
C VAL A 3 2.93 -0.07 -5.62
N VAL A 4 1.67 -0.12 -5.16
CA VAL A 4 0.86 -1.35 -5.13
C VAL A 4 -0.47 -1.15 -5.83
N ASN A 5 -1.02 -2.19 -6.43
CA ASN A 5 -2.37 -2.11 -6.98
C ASN A 5 -3.44 -2.17 -5.87
N TYR A 6 -4.61 -1.61 -6.14
CA TYR A 6 -5.73 -1.56 -5.19
C TYR A 6 -6.12 -2.92 -4.61
N THR A 7 -6.15 -3.99 -5.41
CA THR A 7 -6.53 -5.34 -4.93
C THR A 7 -5.53 -5.85 -3.89
N SER A 8 -4.23 -5.69 -4.14
CA SER A 8 -3.18 -6.04 -3.20
C SER A 8 -3.25 -5.21 -1.92
N ALA A 9 -3.49 -3.90 -2.05
CA ALA A 9 -3.64 -2.99 -0.91
C ALA A 9 -4.84 -3.37 -0.04
N ARG A 10 -6.02 -3.59 -0.66
CA ARG A 10 -7.25 -3.96 0.05
C ARG A 10 -7.08 -5.26 0.84
N ASN A 11 -6.45 -6.27 0.23
CA ASN A 11 -6.31 -7.58 0.88
C ASN A 11 -5.27 -7.58 2.02
N ASN A 12 -4.38 -6.58 2.08
CA ASN A 12 -3.25 -6.56 3.04
C ASN A 12 -3.09 -5.20 3.75
N LEU A 13 -4.17 -4.40 3.85
CA LEU A 13 -4.11 -3.01 4.28
C LEU A 13 -3.43 -2.84 5.65
N LYS A 14 -3.78 -3.68 6.62
CA LYS A 14 -3.20 -3.62 7.97
C LYS A 14 -1.68 -3.80 7.92
N SER A 15 -1.20 -4.84 7.24
CA SER A 15 0.24 -5.12 7.15
C SER A 15 1.00 -3.99 6.47
N PHE A 16 0.40 -3.34 5.49
CA PHE A 16 1.00 -2.16 4.86
C PHE A 16 1.08 -0.98 5.82
N ILE A 17 0.01 -0.69 6.58
CA ILE A 17 -0.02 0.37 7.59
C ILE A 17 1.02 0.13 8.68
N ASP A 18 1.10 -1.10 9.22
CA ASP A 18 2.09 -1.46 10.24
C ASP A 18 3.52 -1.17 9.72
N ASN A 19 3.82 -1.60 8.49
CA ASN A 19 5.14 -1.44 7.88
C ASN A 19 5.51 0.03 7.64
N VAL A 20 4.60 0.86 7.11
CA VAL A 20 4.89 2.29 6.90
C VAL A 20 5.07 3.03 8.23
N CYS A 21 4.35 2.65 9.28
CA CYS A 21 4.52 3.22 10.61
C CYS A 21 5.88 2.85 11.22
N ASP A 22 6.30 1.59 11.08
CA ASP A 22 7.56 1.10 11.64
C ASP A 22 8.79 1.66 10.89
N ASN A 23 8.70 1.79 9.57
CA ASN A 23 9.82 2.17 8.70
C ASN A 23 9.79 3.64 8.25
N ASN A 24 8.75 4.39 8.62
CA ASN A 24 8.53 5.77 8.21
C ASN A 24 8.61 5.97 6.68
N GLU A 25 8.01 5.03 5.95
CA GLU A 25 7.99 5.00 4.49
C GLU A 25 6.62 5.35 3.89
N GLU A 26 6.61 5.65 2.59
CA GLU A 26 5.38 5.97 1.84
C GLU A 26 5.04 4.87 0.82
N ILE A 27 3.74 4.60 0.68
CA ILE A 27 3.17 3.67 -0.30
C ILE A 27 2.13 4.41 -1.15
N ILE A 28 2.22 4.27 -2.48
CA ILE A 28 1.23 4.74 -3.44
C ILE A 28 0.32 3.57 -3.82
N ILE A 29 -0.98 3.74 -3.63
CA ILE A 29 -1.99 2.78 -4.08
C ILE A 29 -2.51 3.21 -5.45
N ALA A 30 -2.19 2.42 -6.48
CA ALA A 30 -2.67 2.63 -7.84
C ALA A 30 -3.95 1.83 -8.10
N THR A 31 -4.95 2.48 -8.66
CA THR A 31 -6.11 1.82 -9.26
C THR A 31 -5.79 1.47 -10.72
N LYS A 32 -6.51 0.50 -11.29
CA LYS A 32 -6.55 0.41 -12.75
C LYS A 32 -7.25 1.67 -13.26
N ASN A 33 -6.68 2.31 -14.27
CA ASN A 33 -7.43 3.25 -15.08
C ASN A 33 -8.30 2.41 -16.01
N ASP A 34 -9.53 2.14 -15.59
CA ASP A 34 -10.62 1.74 -16.49
C ASP A 34 -11.44 3.00 -16.79
#